data_AF-A0A7W6W5F5-F1
#
_entry.id   AF-A0A7W6W5F5-F1
#
_cell.length_a   1.000
_cell.length_b   1.000
_cell.length_c   1.000
_cell.angle_alpha   90.00
_cell.angle_beta   90.00
_cell.angle_gamma   90.00
#
_symmetry.space_group_name_H-M   'P 1'
#
loop_
_entity.id
_entity.type
_entity.pdbx_description
1 polymer ?
#
loop_
_entity_poly.entity_id
_entity_poly.type
_entity_poly.pdbx_seq_one_letter_code
_entity_poly.pdbx_strand_id
1 'polypeptide(L)' 'MKENDVFSLPKAVNAVVIGEKNTIVLTAGTVVTVVLVFGDPASPVAYEVEAFLPESNSYALATFEVMDTPE' A
#
# COMPACT_ATOMS: atom_id res chain seq x y z
N MET A 1 -1.04 -10.38 -6.20
CA MET A 1 -0.50 -10.44 -4.82
C MET A 1 -1.60 -10.93 -3.90
N LYS A 2 -1.26 -11.48 -2.73
CA LYS A 2 -2.22 -11.88 -1.68
C LYS A 2 -1.95 -11.12 -0.38
N GLU A 3 -2.87 -11.20 0.57
CA GLU A 3 -2.66 -10.66 1.91
C GLU A 3 -1.39 -11.23 2.55
N ASN A 4 -0.66 -10.36 3.27
CA ASN A 4 0.65 -10.59 3.88
C ASN A 4 1.83 -10.69 2.90
N ASP A 5 1.62 -10.55 1.59
CA ASP A 5 2.74 -10.37 0.67
C ASP A 5 3.40 -8.99 0.92
N VAL A 6 4.72 -8.95 0.77
CA VAL A 6 5.53 -7.73 0.90
C VAL A 6 6.13 -7.39 -0.46
N PHE A 7 6.05 -6.12 -0.87
CA PHE A 7 6.63 -5.64 -2.12
C PHE A 7 7.06 -4.18 -2.02
N SER A 8 7.89 -3.74 -2.97
CA SER A 8 8.23 -2.32 -3.14
C SER A 8 7.26 -1.66 -4.10
N LEU A 9 6.71 -0.50 -3.72
CA LEU A 9 5.79 0.26 -4.55
C LEU A 9 6.44 0.63 -5.91
N PRO A 10 5.79 0.34 -7.05
CA PRO A 10 6.35 0.66 -8.37
C PRO A 10 6.22 2.15 -8.71
N LYS A 11 5.32 2.87 -8.05
CA LYS A 11 5.10 4.32 -8.21
C LYS A 11 4.68 4.95 -6.89
N ALA A 12 4.69 6.28 -6.83
CA ALA A 12 4.21 6.99 -5.66
C ALA A 12 2.68 6.84 -5.48
N VAL A 13 2.21 6.77 -4.25
CA VAL A 13 0.79 6.67 -3.89
C VAL A 13 0.47 7.53 -2.67
N ASN A 14 -0.73 8.11 -2.65
CA ASN A 14 -1.23 8.82 -1.48
C ASN A 14 -1.61 7.81 -0.39
N ALA A 15 -1.17 8.08 0.83
CA ALA A 15 -1.46 7.25 1.99
C ALA A 15 -1.96 8.09 3.16
N VAL A 16 -2.80 7.51 4.00
CA VAL A 16 -3.31 8.13 5.23
C VAL A 16 -2.58 7.52 6.42
N VAL A 17 -2.01 8.36 7.28
CA VAL A 17 -1.35 7.91 8.50
C VAL A 17 -2.41 7.43 9.49
N ILE A 18 -2.30 6.19 9.97
CA ILE A 18 -3.26 5.58 10.88
C ILE A 18 -3.27 6.34 12.21
N GLY A 19 -4.46 6.67 12.71
CA GLY A 19 -4.64 7.44 13.95
C GLY A 19 -4.50 8.96 13.77
N GLU A 20 -4.10 9.42 12.58
CA GLU A 20 -3.99 10.83 12.23
C GLU A 20 -4.94 11.17 11.07
N LYS A 21 -5.25 12.46 10.89
CA LYS A 21 -5.97 12.97 9.71
C LYS A 21 -5.01 13.52 8.66
N ASN A 22 -3.79 12.98 8.62
CA ASN A 22 -2.73 13.45 7.76
C ASN A 22 -2.58 12.52 6.54
N THR A 23 -2.46 13.13 5.36
CA THR A 23 -2.18 12.42 4.10
C THR A 23 -0.74 12.70 3.71
N ILE A 24 -0.01 11.63 3.42
CA ILE A 24 1.37 11.68 2.93
C ILE A 24 1.48 11.01 1.57
N VAL A 25 2.62 11.17 0.92
CA VAL A 25 2.96 10.44 -0.30
C VAL A 25 3.98 9.37 0.05
N LEU A 26 3.64 8.10 -0.16
CA LEU A 26 4.62 7.02 -0.17
C LEU A 26 5.28 7.02 -1.54
N THR A 27 6.61 7.11 -1.59
CA THR A 27 7.37 7.18 -2.84
C THR A 27 7.53 5.81 -3.49
N ALA A 28 7.84 5.78 -4.78
CA ALA A 28 8.28 4.56 -5.44
C ALA A 28 9.49 3.95 -4.69
N GLY A 29 9.52 2.62 -4.57
CA GLY A 29 10.52 1.87 -3.82
C GLY A 29 10.18 1.66 -2.34
N THR A 30 9.22 2.40 -1.77
CA THR A 30 8.77 2.17 -0.39
C THR A 30 8.25 0.73 -0.24
N VAL A 31 8.76 0.02 0.77
CA VAL A 31 8.36 -1.35 1.08
C VAL A 31 7.04 -1.34 1.84
N VAL A 32 6.06 -2.11 1.35
CA VAL A 32 4.71 -2.18 1.90
C VAL A 32 4.26 -3.63 2.02
N THR A 33 3.30 -3.87 2.93
CA THR A 33 2.65 -5.16 3.14
C THR A 33 1.21 -5.07 2.64
N VAL A 34 0.74 -6.06 1.88
CA VAL A 34 -0.68 -6.16 1.50
C VAL A 34 -1.50 -6.56 2.73
N VAL A 35 -2.45 -5.73 3.14
CA VAL A 35 -3.33 -6.00 4.28
C VAL A 35 -4.74 -6.42 3.86
N LEU A 36 -5.16 -6.05 2.65
CA LEU A 36 -6.45 -6.46 2.08
C LEU A 36 -6.35 -6.59 0.56
N VAL A 37 -7.01 -7.60 0.00
CA VAL A 37 -7.19 -7.76 -1.45
C VAL A 37 -8.63 -7.41 -1.82
N PHE A 38 -8.81 -6.44 -2.72
CA PHE A 38 -10.13 -6.08 -3.23
C PHE A 38 -10.47 -6.92 -4.46
N GLY A 39 -11.72 -7.39 -4.54
CA GLY A 39 -12.26 -8.16 -5.67
C GLY A 39 -12.15 -9.67 -5.48
N ASP A 40 -12.09 -10.41 -6.60
CA ASP A 40 -11.83 -11.85 -6.58
C ASP A 40 -10.34 -12.09 -6.28
N PRO A 41 -9.96 -12.89 -5.28
CA PRO A 41 -8.56 -13.21 -5.02
C PRO A 41 -7.81 -13.83 -6.23
N ALA A 42 -8.52 -14.49 -7.15
CA ALA A 42 -7.96 -15.01 -8.40
C ALA A 42 -7.84 -13.93 -9.50
N SER A 43 -8.56 -12.81 -9.37
CA SER A 43 -8.50 -11.64 -10.26
C SER A 43 -8.69 -10.34 -9.45
N PRO A 44 -7.66 -9.92 -8.69
CA PRO A 44 -7.76 -8.74 -7.84
C PRO A 44 -8.00 -7.48 -8.66
N VAL A 45 -8.66 -6.49 -8.06
CA VAL A 45 -8.83 -5.14 -8.66
C VAL A 45 -7.92 -4.09 -8.02
N ALA A 46 -7.64 -4.24 -6.72
CA ALA A 46 -6.78 -3.37 -5.95
C ALA A 46 -6.27 -4.07 -4.69
N TYR A 47 -5.31 -3.46 -4.03
CA TYR A 47 -4.73 -3.88 -2.77
C TYR A 47 -4.77 -2.72 -1.78
N GLU A 48 -5.18 -2.98 -0.55
CA GLU A 48 -4.83 -2.10 0.56
C GLU A 48 -3.45 -2.50 1.06
N VAL A 49 -2.56 -1.52 1.20
CA VAL A 49 -1.18 -1.74 1.62
C VAL A 49 -0.84 -0.88 2.82
N GLU A 50 -0.05 -1.44 3.72
CA GLU A 50 0.46 -0.78 4.92
C GLU A 50 1.96 -0.54 4.80
N ALA A 51 2.39 0.67 5.17
CA ALA A 51 3.80 1.05 5.26
C ALA A 51 4.14 1.49 6.68
N PHE A 52 5.26 1.00 7.22
CA PHE A 52 5.83 1.52 8.46
C PHE A 52 6.66 2.79 8.19
N LEU A 53 6.40 3.85 8.95
CA LEU A 53 7.09 5.13 8.89
C LEU A 53 8.05 5.24 10.09
N PRO A 54 9.36 4.99 9.90
CA PRO A 54 10.30 4.91 11.01
C PRO A 54 10.53 6.26 11.71
N GLU A 55 10.44 7.37 10.99
CA GLU A 55 10.69 8.71 11.54
C GLU A 55 9.62 9.13 12.57
N SER A 56 8.38 8.70 12.37
CA SER A 56 7.25 9.02 13.25
C SER A 56 6.81 7.84 14.12
N ASN A 57 7.41 6.66 13.93
CA ASN A 57 6.98 5.39 14.53
C ASN A 57 5.46 5.15 14.35
N SER A 58 5.01 5.30 13.12
CA SER A 58 3.58 5.21 12.75
C SER A 58 3.41 4.29 11.54
N TYR A 59 2.16 4.01 11.20
CA TYR A 59 1.80 3.25 10.00
C TYR A 59 0.95 4.12 9.09
N ALA A 60 1.05 3.90 7.78
CA ALA A 60 0.21 4.54 6.78
C ALA A 60 -0.44 3.50 5.88
N LEU A 61 -1.72 3.72 5.54
CA LEU A 61 -2.50 2.89 4.63
C LEU A 61 -2.69 3.60 3.29
N ALA A 62 -2.52 2.84 2.21
CA ALA A 62 -2.81 3.28 0.86
C ALA A 62 -3.62 2.24 0.10
N THR A 63 -4.44 2.69 -0.84
CA THR A 63 -5.05 1.83 -1.86
C THR A 63 -4.19 1.88 -3.12
N PHE A 64 -3.88 0.71 -3.66
CA PHE A 64 -3.03 0.54 -4.83
C PHE A 64 -3.76 -0.32 -5.87
N GLU A 65 -4.01 0.22 -7.06
CA GLU A 65 -4.77 -0.48 -8.11
C GLU A 65 -3.91 -1.52 -8.83
N VAL A 66 -4.51 -2.64 -9.26
CA VAL A 66 -3.77 -3.69 -9.99
C VAL A 66 -3.28 -3.21 -11.35
N MET A 67 -3.98 -2.26 -11.98
CA MET A 67 -3.52 -1.65 -13.23
C MET A 67 -2.19 -0.88 -13.08
N ASP A 68 -1.77 -0.63 -11.84
CA ASP A 68 -0.53 0.06 -11.53
C ASP A 68 0.66 -0.89 -11.26
N THR A 69 0.44 -2.21 -11.25
CA THR A 69 1.54 -3.17 -11.25
C THR A 69 2.14 -3.30 -12.66
N PRO A 70 3.47 -3.26 -12.82
CA PRO A 70 4.08 -3.69 -14.07
C PRO A 70 3.72 -5.16 -14.36
N GLU A 71 3.49 -5.49 -15.64
CA GLU A 71 3.24 -6.87 -16.12
C GLU A 71 4.33 -7.87 -15.67
#